data_AF-A0A0M8XRN1-F1
#
_entry.id   AF-A0A0M8XRN1-F1
#
_cell.length_a   1.000
_cell.length_b   1.000
_cell.length_c   1.000
_cell.angle_alpha   90.00
_cell.angle_beta   90.00
_cell.angle_gamma   90.00
#
_symmetry.space_group_name_H-M   'P 1'
#
loop_
_entity.id
_entity.type
_entity.pdbx_description
1 polymer ?
#
loop_
_entity_poly.entity_id
_entity_poly.type
_entity_poly.pdbx_seq_one_letter_code
_entity_poly.pdbx_strand_id
1 'polypeptide(L)'
;MAFSSSISRRSTAFALAAAVTLLGLASWYVFSGRGTGLLPQSSWGPWRDGPQVNHWGVQVRVNSWSRAAEAHVYMGKAEDFTMKAYGTRASATTDMDGTRFTLTPDGRITGQWPQK
;
A
#
# COMPACT_ATOMS: atom_id res chain seq x y z
N MET A 1 5.56 12.42 -56.79
CA MET A 1 5.10 13.28 -55.66
C MET A 1 5.08 12.44 -54.40
N ALA A 2 5.92 12.78 -53.42
CA ALA A 2 6.12 12.05 -52.18
C ALA A 2 5.51 12.84 -51.00
N PHE A 3 4.24 12.58 -50.69
CA PHE A 3 3.56 13.14 -49.52
C PHE A 3 2.67 12.05 -48.89
N SER A 4 3.28 11.00 -48.32
CA SER A 4 2.53 10.00 -47.55
C SER A 4 3.42 9.29 -46.51
N SER A 5 4.20 10.08 -45.76
CA SER A 5 5.02 9.52 -44.66
C SER A 5 5.02 10.39 -43.40
N SER A 6 4.74 11.70 -43.51
CA SER A 6 4.74 12.61 -42.37
C SER A 6 3.47 12.54 -41.52
N ILE A 7 2.31 12.23 -42.13
CA ILE A 7 1.01 12.20 -41.45
C ILE A 7 0.86 10.93 -40.60
N SER A 8 1.25 9.75 -41.13
CA SER A 8 1.20 8.50 -40.36
C SER A 8 2.22 8.48 -39.20
N ARG A 9 3.40 9.09 -39.39
CA ARG A 9 4.41 9.23 -38.32
C ARG A 9 3.96 10.13 -37.17
N ARG A 10 3.21 11.20 -37.46
CA ARG A 10 2.63 12.06 -36.41
C ARG A 10 1.55 11.33 -35.61
N SER A 11 0.65 10.63 -36.29
CA SER A 11 -0.42 9.86 -35.63
C SER A 11 0.12 8.75 -34.73
N THR A 12 1.15 8.03 -35.18
CA THR A 12 1.82 7.00 -34.37
C THR A 12 2.58 7.60 -33.19
N ALA A 13 3.27 8.74 -33.35
CA ALA A 13 3.93 9.44 -32.26
C ALA A 13 2.94 9.92 -31.18
N PHE A 14 1.77 10.46 -31.57
CA PHE A 14 0.72 10.85 -30.64
C PHE A 14 0.10 9.64 -29.92
N ALA A 15 -0.16 8.54 -30.63
CA ALA A 15 -0.68 7.31 -30.03
C ALA A 15 0.31 6.72 -29.02
N LEU A 16 1.61 6.72 -29.34
CA LEU A 16 2.67 6.30 -28.42
C LEU A 16 2.74 7.22 -27.20
N ALA A 17 2.71 8.54 -27.39
CA ALA A 17 2.73 9.50 -26.28
C ALA A 17 1.52 9.32 -25.35
N ALA A 18 0.33 9.12 -25.91
CA ALA A 18 -0.88 8.84 -25.15
C ALA A 18 -0.77 7.51 -24.38
N ALA A 19 -0.30 6.45 -25.03
CA ALA A 19 -0.10 5.14 -24.40
C ALA A 19 0.91 5.22 -23.24
N VAL A 20 2.05 5.88 -23.43
CA VAL A 20 3.06 6.09 -22.38
C VAL A 20 2.48 6.89 -21.21
N THR A 21 1.69 7.93 -21.50
CA THR A 21 1.06 8.75 -20.46
C THR A 21 0.07 7.93 -19.65
N LEU A 22 -0.79 7.14 -20.30
CA LEU A 22 -1.76 6.27 -19.63
C LEU A 22 -1.07 5.18 -18.79
N LEU A 23 -0.02 4.56 -19.32
CA LEU A 23 0.79 3.58 -18.58
C LEU A 23 1.49 4.22 -17.38
N GLY A 24 2.00 5.45 -17.52
CA GLY A 24 2.59 6.21 -16.43
C GLY A 24 1.58 6.51 -15.32
N LEU A 25 0.38 6.96 -15.68
CA LEU A 25 -0.71 7.23 -14.74
C LEU A 25 -1.20 5.96 -14.04
N ALA A 26 -1.36 4.86 -14.78
CA ALA A 26 -1.75 3.57 -14.21
C ALA A 26 -0.69 3.03 -13.24
N SER A 27 0.60 3.10 -13.63
CA SER A 27 1.72 2.70 -12.78
C SER A 27 1.78 3.55 -11.50
N TRP A 28 1.63 4.87 -11.64
CA TRP A 28 1.55 5.78 -10.50
C TRP A 28 0.37 5.46 -9.58
N TYR A 29 -0.82 5.21 -10.14
CA TYR A 29 -2.00 4.89 -9.37
C TYR A 29 -1.81 3.63 -8.53
N VAL A 30 -1.28 2.56 -9.13
CA VAL A 30 -0.95 1.30 -8.44
C VAL A 30 0.13 1.53 -7.37
N PHE A 31 1.25 2.15 -7.73
CA PHE A 31 2.37 2.36 -6.81
C PHE A 31 2.00 3.26 -5.62
N SER A 32 1.10 4.22 -5.84
CA SER A 32 0.58 5.10 -4.79
C SER A 32 -0.28 4.39 -3.74
N GLY A 33 -0.56 3.10 -3.91
CA GLY A 33 -1.34 2.25 -3.00
C GLY A 33 -2.86 2.52 -3.00
N ARG A 34 -3.37 3.24 -4.01
CA ARG A 34 -4.83 3.46 -4.18
C ARG A 34 -5.56 2.23 -4.71
N GLY A 35 -4.86 1.37 -5.45
CA GLY A 35 -5.41 0.12 -6.00
C GLY A 35 -5.04 -1.13 -5.20
N THR A 36 -4.47 -1.00 -4.00
CA THR A 36 -3.84 -2.13 -3.28
C THR A 36 -4.79 -3.29 -3.00
N GLY A 37 -6.08 -3.00 -2.79
CA GLY A 37 -7.11 -4.03 -2.59
C GLY A 37 -7.31 -4.97 -3.79
N LEU A 38 -6.77 -4.62 -4.96
CA LEU A 38 -6.85 -5.41 -6.20
C LEU A 38 -5.53 -6.11 -6.56
N LEU A 39 -4.49 -5.95 -5.73
CA LEU A 39 -3.18 -6.54 -6.01
C LEU A 39 -3.17 -8.05 -5.71
N PRO A 40 -2.45 -8.84 -6.51
CA PRO A 40 -2.35 -10.28 -6.28
C PRO A 40 -1.63 -10.57 -4.96
N GLN A 41 -2.00 -11.68 -4.32
CA GLN A 41 -1.38 -12.10 -3.05
C GLN A 41 0.15 -12.25 -3.15
N SER A 42 0.67 -12.61 -4.32
CA SER A 42 2.11 -12.72 -4.59
C SER A 42 2.87 -11.40 -4.50
N SER A 43 2.19 -10.26 -4.55
CA SER A 43 2.81 -8.93 -4.37
C SER A 43 3.10 -8.61 -2.90
N TRP A 44 2.51 -9.36 -1.97
CA TRP A 44 2.72 -9.18 -0.54
C TRP A 44 3.95 -9.93 -0.06
N GLY A 45 4.76 -9.26 0.75
CA GLY A 45 5.87 -9.90 1.45
C GLY A 45 5.40 -10.91 2.51
N PRO A 46 6.33 -11.70 3.06
CA PRO A 46 6.01 -12.59 4.17
C PRO A 46 5.58 -11.78 5.40
N TRP A 47 4.75 -12.38 6.24
CA TRP A 47 4.49 -11.87 7.57
C TRP A 47 5.79 -11.87 8.38
N ARG A 48 6.07 -10.77 9.05
CA ARG A 48 7.21 -10.60 9.95
C ARG A 48 6.70 -10.19 11.31
N ASP A 49 7.27 -10.76 12.36
CA ASP A 49 6.97 -10.32 13.72
C ASP A 49 7.43 -8.86 13.89
N GLY A 50 6.49 -8.02 14.28
CA GLY A 50 6.69 -6.62 14.59
C GLY A 50 7.08 -6.42 16.05
N PRO A 51 7.39 -5.18 16.46
CA PRO A 51 7.61 -4.87 17.86
C PRO A 51 6.35 -5.17 18.68
N GLN A 52 6.52 -5.79 19.85
CA GLN A 52 5.43 -5.97 20.80
C GLN A 52 4.93 -4.59 21.26
N VAL A 53 3.62 -4.41 21.35
CA VAL A 53 2.98 -3.15 21.73
C VAL A 53 2.09 -3.40 22.94
N ASN A 54 2.49 -2.93 24.12
CA ASN A 54 1.69 -3.06 25.35
C ASN A 54 1.13 -4.48 25.58
N HIS A 55 2.01 -5.49 25.50
CA HIS A 55 1.69 -6.93 25.59
C HIS A 55 1.00 -7.55 24.35
N TRP A 56 0.60 -6.75 23.37
CA TRP A 56 0.09 -7.24 22.09
C TRP A 56 1.23 -7.72 21.19
N GLY A 57 1.09 -8.94 20.68
CA GLY A 57 1.89 -9.45 19.58
C GLY A 57 1.46 -8.77 18.29
N VAL A 58 2.42 -8.51 17.41
CA VAL A 58 2.15 -7.87 16.12
C VAL A 58 2.85 -8.65 15.04
N GLN A 59 2.16 -8.90 13.94
CA GLN A 59 2.75 -9.35 12.68
C GLN A 59 2.44 -8.33 11.60
N VAL A 60 3.43 -7.96 10.82
CA VAL A 60 3.29 -6.98 9.73
C VAL A 60 3.77 -7.61 8.43
N ARG A 61 3.04 -7.33 7.36
CA ARG A 61 3.52 -7.55 5.99
C ARG A 61 3.36 -6.28 5.16
N VAL A 62 4.28 -6.10 4.22
CA VAL A 62 4.33 -4.92 3.35
C VAL A 62 4.18 -5.38 1.91
N ASN A 63 3.47 -4.60 1.11
CA ASN A 63 3.34 -4.85 -0.31
C ASN A 63 4.63 -4.39 -1.03
N SER A 64 5.15 -5.21 -1.93
CA SER A 64 6.39 -4.91 -2.67
C SER A 64 6.16 -4.03 -3.90
N TRP A 65 4.93 -3.97 -4.40
CA TRP A 65 4.58 -3.26 -5.65
C TRP A 65 3.94 -1.90 -5.40
N SER A 66 3.53 -1.61 -4.17
CA SER A 66 2.81 -0.40 -3.80
C SER A 66 3.09 0.00 -2.36
N ARG A 67 2.83 1.26 -2.03
CA ARG A 67 2.92 1.75 -0.65
C ARG A 67 1.72 1.28 0.15
N ALA A 68 1.81 0.07 0.69
CA ALA A 68 0.77 -0.51 1.50
C ALA A 68 1.30 -1.54 2.50
N ALA A 69 0.67 -1.58 3.66
CA ALA A 69 0.96 -2.55 4.69
C ALA A 69 -0.32 -3.11 5.33
N GLU A 70 -0.20 -4.33 5.83
CA GLU A 70 -1.19 -4.94 6.71
C GLU A 70 -0.52 -5.36 8.01
N ALA A 71 -1.21 -5.16 9.12
CA ALA A 71 -0.78 -5.66 10.41
C ALA A 71 -1.87 -6.53 11.03
N HIS A 72 -1.46 -7.67 11.57
CA HIS A 72 -2.26 -8.50 12.43
C HIS A 72 -1.79 -8.28 13.86
N VAL A 73 -2.68 -7.76 14.71
CA VAL A 73 -2.39 -7.42 16.10
C VAL A 73 -3.20 -8.38 16.96
N TYR A 74 -2.56 -9.04 17.91
CA TYR A 74 -3.18 -10.11 18.70
C TYR A 74 -2.69 -10.11 20.15
N MET A 75 -3.55 -10.53 21.08
CA MET A 75 -3.23 -10.76 22.48
C MET A 75 -3.64 -12.18 22.87
N GLY A 76 -2.63 -13.03 23.08
CA GLY A 76 -2.85 -14.45 23.38
C GLY A 76 -3.62 -15.16 22.26
N LYS A 77 -4.67 -15.91 22.62
CA LYS A 77 -5.55 -16.62 21.68
C LYS A 77 -6.96 -16.04 21.58
N ALA A 78 -7.24 -14.97 22.30
CA ALA A 78 -8.62 -14.50 22.54
C ALA A 78 -8.97 -13.25 21.74
N GLU A 79 -7.99 -12.40 21.47
CA GLU A 79 -8.22 -11.10 20.84
C GLU A 79 -7.26 -10.89 19.68
N ASP A 80 -7.81 -10.57 18.53
CA ASP A 80 -7.06 -10.13 17.37
C ASP A 80 -7.83 -9.11 16.54
N PHE A 81 -7.08 -8.31 15.78
CA PHE A 81 -7.63 -7.45 14.75
C PHE A 81 -6.62 -7.22 13.64
N THR A 82 -7.13 -6.87 12.46
CA THR A 82 -6.31 -6.54 11.30
C THR A 82 -6.39 -5.06 10.98
N MET A 83 -5.24 -4.44 10.80
CA MET A 83 -5.09 -3.06 10.31
C MET A 83 -4.61 -3.08 8.86
N LYS A 84 -5.11 -2.13 8.06
CA LYS A 84 -4.76 -2.00 6.64
C LYS A 84 -4.43 -0.54 6.32
N ALA A 85 -3.19 -0.27 5.96
CA ALA A 85 -2.69 1.07 5.67
C ALA A 85 -2.34 1.17 4.18
N TYR A 86 -3.27 1.69 3.37
CA TYR A 86 -3.18 1.66 1.90
C TYR A 86 -2.97 3.03 1.29
N GLY A 87 -1.79 3.22 0.73
CA GLY A 87 -1.42 4.37 -0.06
C GLY A 87 -0.55 5.37 0.68
N THR A 88 0.18 6.18 -0.07
CA THR A 88 1.36 6.94 0.38
C THR A 88 1.20 7.75 1.67
N ARG A 89 -0.02 8.14 2.04
CA ARG A 89 -0.31 8.94 3.25
C ARG A 89 -1.41 8.35 4.14
N ALA A 90 -1.87 7.14 3.85
CA ALA A 90 -2.97 6.52 4.57
C ALA A 90 -2.44 5.68 5.73
N SER A 91 -2.22 6.32 6.88
CA SER A 91 -2.05 5.58 8.12
C SER A 91 -3.40 5.05 8.59
N ALA A 92 -3.42 3.83 9.12
CA ALA A 92 -4.57 3.27 9.80
C ALA A 92 -4.41 3.43 11.30
N THR A 93 -5.46 3.85 11.99
CA THR A 93 -5.46 3.98 13.45
C THR A 93 -6.61 3.16 14.03
N THR A 94 -6.36 2.47 15.13
CA THR A 94 -7.36 1.67 15.85
C THR A 94 -7.06 1.75 17.33
N ASP A 95 -8.10 2.00 18.13
CA ASP A 95 -8.01 2.03 19.59
C ASP A 95 -8.52 0.68 20.12
N MET A 96 -7.68 -0.04 20.88
CA MET A 96 -8.02 -1.34 21.49
C MET A 96 -7.41 -1.41 22.89
N ASP A 97 -8.19 -1.78 23.90
CA ASP A 97 -7.76 -1.85 25.31
C ASP A 97 -7.04 -0.59 25.80
N GLY A 98 -7.57 0.56 25.40
CA GLY A 98 -6.97 1.86 25.67
C GLY A 98 -5.70 2.13 24.88
N THR A 99 -5.09 1.17 24.18
CA THR A 99 -3.91 1.44 23.33
C THR A 99 -4.34 1.91 21.94
N ARG A 100 -3.82 3.05 21.50
CA ARG A 100 -3.96 3.56 20.14
C ARG A 100 -2.89 2.99 19.23
N PHE A 101 -3.26 2.05 18.38
CA PHE A 101 -2.40 1.49 17.35
C PHE A 101 -2.41 2.37 16.11
N THR A 102 -1.24 2.63 15.55
CA THR A 102 -1.09 3.31 14.26
C THR A 102 -0.21 2.46 13.35
N LEU A 103 -0.74 2.08 12.19
CA LEU A 103 -0.01 1.41 11.12
C LEU A 103 0.22 2.38 9.97
N THR A 104 1.46 2.41 9.49
CA THR A 104 1.85 3.19 8.32
C THR A 104 1.97 2.30 7.07
N PRO A 105 1.86 2.85 5.85
CA PRO A 105 1.96 2.09 4.60
C PRO A 105 3.33 1.45 4.34
N ASP A 106 4.37 1.87 5.05
CA ASP A 106 5.72 1.27 5.03
C ASP A 106 5.87 0.11 6.03
N GLY A 107 4.82 -0.21 6.80
CA GLY A 107 4.82 -1.32 7.74
C GLY A 107 5.33 -0.95 9.13
N ARG A 108 5.57 0.32 9.43
CA ARG A 108 5.82 0.74 10.80
C ARG A 108 4.50 0.75 11.56
N ILE A 109 4.45 -0.01 12.65
CA ILE A 109 3.38 -0.02 13.63
C ILE A 109 3.85 0.59 14.95
N THR A 110 3.01 1.38 15.58
CA THR A 110 3.26 1.97 16.90
C THR A 110 2.01 1.89 17.76
N GLY A 111 2.16 1.70 19.08
CA GLY A 111 1.07 1.90 20.03
C GLY A 111 1.35 3.04 20.97
N GLN A 112 0.32 3.83 21.24
CA GLN A 112 0.35 4.88 22.24
C GLN A 112 -0.71 4.58 23.29
N TRP A 113 -0.29 4.41 24.54
CA TRP A 113 -1.22 4.40 25.67
C TRP A 113 -1.64 5.85 25.96
N PRO A 114 -2.92 6.13 26.31
CA PRO A 114 -3.37 7.44 26.72
C PRO A 114 -2.56 7.85 27.94
N GLN A 115 -1.67 8.82 27.78
CA GLN A 115 -1.05 9.46 28.92
C GLN A 115 -2.18 10.04 29.77
N LYS A 116 -2.30 9.53 30.99
CA LYS A 116 -3.14 10.13 32.03
C LYS A 116 -2.68 11.55 32.32
#